data_AF-A0A918D2I4-F1
#
_entry.id   AF-A0A918D2I4-F1
#
_cell.length_a   1.000
_cell.length_b   1.000
_cell.length_c   1.000
_cell.angle_alpha   90.00
_cell.angle_beta   90.00
_cell.angle_gamma   90.00
#
_symmetry.space_group_name_H-M   'P 1'
#
loop_
_entity.id
_entity.type
_entity.pdbx_description
1 polymer ?
#
loop_
_entity_poly.entity_id
_entity_poly.type
_entity_poly.pdbx_seq_one_letter_code
_entity_poly.pdbx_strand_id
1 'polypeptide(L)' 'MEKPKGMTYSRNAIYAVYKGDDFLVMGTQKECADALNVNPEFIHWMTTPTGKRRFESRVDKSKALTALVVDWESEGR' A
#
# COMPACT_ATOMS: atom_id res chain seq x y z
N MET A 1 10.16 -4.47 6.93
CA MET A 1 9.92 -5.87 7.34
C MET A 1 9.33 -6.60 6.15
N GLU A 2 10.02 -7.59 5.60
CA GLU A 2 9.52 -8.37 4.46
C GLU A 2 8.62 -9.50 4.97
N LYS A 3 7.45 -9.61 4.34
CA LYS A 3 6.44 -10.58 4.75
C LYS A 3 6.84 -12.02 4.38
N PRO A 4 6.52 -13.02 5.22
CA PRO A 4 6.76 -14.43 4.88
C PRO A 4 6.05 -14.85 3.59
N LYS A 5 6.75 -15.66 2.78
CA LYS A 5 6.21 -16.20 1.53
C LYS A 5 4.99 -17.08 1.82
N GLY A 6 3.84 -16.76 1.22
CA GLY A 6 2.60 -17.53 1.35
C GLY A 6 1.55 -16.97 2.33
N MET A 7 1.85 -15.89 3.05
CA MET A 7 0.88 -15.24 3.95
C MET A 7 0.02 -14.22 3.16
N THR A 8 -1.27 -14.09 3.48
CA THR A 8 -2.14 -12.97 3.05
C THR A 8 -2.17 -11.88 4.13
N TYR A 9 -2.38 -10.61 3.76
CA TYR A 9 -2.49 -9.56 4.77
C TYR A 9 -3.81 -9.78 5.51
N SER A 10 -3.84 -9.58 6.82
CA SER A 10 -5.11 -9.59 7.54
C SER A 10 -6.00 -8.49 6.98
N ARG A 11 -7.32 -8.64 7.13
CA ARG A 11 -8.29 -7.67 6.63
C ARG A 11 -8.08 -6.27 7.25
N ASN A 12 -7.37 -6.20 8.37
CA ASN A 12 -7.11 -4.98 9.14
C ASN A 12 -5.67 -4.46 8.97
N ALA A 13 -4.94 -4.88 7.93
CA ALA A 13 -3.61 -4.36 7.67
C ALA A 13 -3.64 -2.83 7.47
N ILE A 14 -2.61 -2.17 8.00
CA ILE A 14 -2.42 -0.73 7.91
C ILE A 14 -1.46 -0.42 6.77
N TYR A 15 -1.87 0.52 5.94
CA TYR A 15 -1.18 1.00 4.75
C TYR A 15 -0.72 2.43 4.99
N ALA A 16 0.47 2.77 4.53
CA ALA A 16 0.93 4.15 4.37
C ALA A 16 1.03 4.44 2.87
N VAL A 17 0.40 5.53 2.42
CA VAL A 17 0.38 5.96 1.01
C VAL A 17 1.24 7.21 0.83
N TYR A 18 2.04 7.19 -0.23
CA TYR A 18 2.96 8.26 -0.60
C TYR A 18 2.72 8.70 -2.04
N LYS A 19 3.09 9.94 -2.34
CA LYS A 19 3.27 10.45 -3.70
C LYS A 19 4.74 10.82 -3.91
N GLY A 20 5.47 10.00 -4.65
CA GLY A 20 6.93 10.04 -4.58
C GLY A 20 7.38 9.78 -3.14
N ASP A 21 8.02 10.78 -2.53
CA ASP A 21 8.48 10.74 -1.13
C ASP A 21 7.51 11.46 -0.16
N ASP A 22 6.47 12.13 -0.68
CA ASP A 22 5.52 12.88 0.13
C ASP A 22 4.52 11.94 0.79
N PHE A 23 4.44 11.96 2.11
CA PHE A 23 3.43 11.22 2.86
C PHE A 23 2.05 11.85 2.69
N LEU A 24 1.04 11.03 2.39
CA LEU A 24 -0.34 11.50 2.19
C LEU A 24 -1.28 11.06 3.31
N VAL A 25 -1.34 9.75 3.58
CA VAL A 25 -2.31 9.15 4.49
C VAL A 25 -1.81 7.80 4.99
N MET A 26 -2.20 7.44 6.21
CA MET A 26 -2.00 6.12 6.78
C MET A 26 -3.28 5.64 7.45
N GLY A 27 -3.58 4.35 7.29
CA GLY A 27 -4.78 3.73 7.84
C GLY A 27 -5.07 2.40 7.15
N THR A 28 -6.26 1.88 7.37
CA THR A 28 -6.75 0.71 6.64
C THR A 28 -6.84 0.99 5.14
N GLN A 29 -6.97 -0.09 4.35
CA GLN A 29 -7.17 0.01 2.89
C GLN A 29 -8.34 0.95 2.52
N LYS A 30 -9.42 0.93 3.30
CA LYS A 30 -10.62 1.73 3.07
C LYS A 30 -10.39 3.21 3.40
N GLU A 31 -9.82 3.51 4.56
CA GLU A 31 -9.55 4.90 4.99
C GLU A 31 -8.62 5.62 4.02
N CYS A 32 -7.56 4.94 3.57
CA CYS A 32 -6.64 5.48 2.57
C CYS A 32 -7.33 5.74 1.22
N ALA A 33 -8.23 4.84 0.81
CA ALA A 33 -8.96 4.97 -0.44
C ALA A 33 -9.98 6.12 -0.42
N ASP A 34 -10.71 6.25 0.69
CA ASP A 34 -11.68 7.32 0.92
C ASP A 34 -10.98 8.69 0.93
N ALA A 35 -9.83 8.79 1.61
CA ALA A 35 -9.03 10.03 1.66
C ALA A 35 -8.48 10.48 0.30
N LEU A 36 -8.18 9.52 -0.59
CA LEU A 36 -7.62 9.76 -1.92
C LEU A 36 -8.65 9.72 -3.04
N ASN A 37 -9.92 9.42 -2.73
CA ASN A 37 -11.00 9.20 -3.68
C ASN A 37 -10.63 8.17 -4.78
N VAL A 38 -10.11 7.02 -4.37
CA VAL A 38 -9.73 5.90 -5.25
C VAL A 38 -10.39 4.59 -4.81
N ASN A 39 -10.26 3.53 -5.60
CA ASN A 39 -10.75 2.21 -5.21
C ASN A 39 -9.85 1.60 -4.11
N PRO A 40 -10.39 1.00 -3.03
CA PRO A 40 -9.60 0.25 -2.04
C PRO A 40 -8.64 -0.77 -2.66
N GLU A 41 -9.05 -1.51 -3.68
CA GLU A 41 -8.19 -2.49 -4.36
C GLU A 41 -6.93 -1.85 -4.95
N PHE A 42 -6.98 -0.58 -5.34
CA PHE A 42 -5.81 0.15 -5.83
C PHE A 42 -4.76 0.33 -4.73
N ILE A 43 -5.17 0.61 -3.49
CA ILE A 43 -4.27 0.72 -2.32
C ILE A 43 -3.53 -0.60 -2.10
N HIS A 44 -4.26 -1.72 -2.12
CA HIS A 44 -3.66 -3.04 -1.99
C HIS A 44 -2.72 -3.35 -3.18
N TRP A 45 -3.18 -3.08 -4.41
CA TRP A 45 -2.43 -3.36 -5.63
C TRP A 45 -1.07 -2.65 -5.66
N MET A 46 -0.96 -1.41 -5.16
CA MET A 46 0.31 -0.69 -5.06
C MET A 46 1.36 -1.44 -4.22
N THR A 47 0.93 -2.25 -3.24
CA THR A 47 1.83 -3.04 -2.40
C THR A 47 2.30 -4.36 -3.04
N THR A 48 1.66 -4.78 -4.14
CA THR A 48 2.01 -6.01 -4.88
C THR A 48 3.32 -5.85 -5.66
N PRO A 49 4.01 -6.95 -6.03
CA PRO A 49 5.22 -6.87 -6.85
C PRO A 49 5.01 -6.11 -8.17
N THR A 50 3.85 -6.30 -8.81
CA THR A 50 3.48 -5.61 -10.05
C THR A 50 3.28 -4.11 -9.82
N GLY A 51 2.59 -3.74 -8.75
CA GLY A 51 2.38 -2.33 -8.36
C GLY A 51 3.71 -1.63 -8.09
N LYS A 52 4.56 -2.25 -7.26
CA LYS A 52 5.91 -1.77 -6.96
C LYS A 52 6.76 -1.60 -8.23
N ARG A 53 6.82 -2.62 -9.10
CA ARG A 53 7.54 -2.51 -10.38
C ARG A 53 7.04 -1.37 -11.25
N ARG A 54 5.71 -1.12 -11.27
CA ARG A 54 5.13 -0.01 -12.04
C ARG A 54 5.52 1.35 -11.48
N PHE A 55 5.60 1.48 -10.17
CA PHE A 55 6.09 2.71 -9.52
C PHE A 55 7.58 2.91 -9.83
N GLU A 56 8.40 1.87 -9.68
CA GLU A 56 9.83 1.91 -9.95
C GLU A 56 10.18 2.23 -11.40
N SER A 57 9.35 1.78 -12.37
CA SER A 57 9.58 2.07 -13.79
C SER A 57 9.20 3.49 -14.22
N ARG A 58 8.69 4.34 -13.32
CA ARG A 58 8.33 5.73 -13.67
C ARG A 58 9.59 6.59 -13.79
N VAL A 59 9.66 7.38 -14.86
CA VAL A 59 10.69 8.41 -15.06
C VAL A 59 10.60 9.48 -13.96
N ASP A 60 9.38 9.90 -13.62
CA ASP A 60 9.12 10.90 -12.59
C ASP A 60 8.24 10.31 -11.48
N LYS A 61 8.87 9.91 -10.38
CA LYS A 61 8.23 9.29 -9.22
C LYS A 61 7.42 10.30 -8.39
N SER A 62 7.75 11.59 -8.45
CA SER A 62 7.07 12.65 -7.69
C SER A 62 5.59 12.82 -8.05
N LYS A 63 5.18 12.27 -9.21
CA LYS A 63 3.80 12.31 -9.70
C LYS A 63 3.03 11.00 -9.49
N ALA A 64 3.70 9.96 -9.00
CA ALA A 64 3.13 8.63 -8.88
C ALA A 64 2.81 8.30 -7.42
N LEU A 65 1.69 7.61 -7.23
CA LEU A 65 1.32 7.05 -5.93
C LEU A 65 2.02 5.70 -5.71
N THR A 66 2.38 5.44 -4.46
CA THR A 66 2.84 4.13 -3.99
C THR A 66 2.34 3.89 -2.58
N ALA A 67 2.32 2.63 -2.15
CA ALA A 67 1.90 2.28 -0.80
C ALA A 67 2.79 1.19 -0.20
N LEU A 68 2.93 1.24 1.12
CA LEU A 68 3.62 0.25 1.93
C LEU A 68 2.65 -0.28 2.98
N VAL A 69 2.72 -1.57 3.26
CA VAL A 69 2.06 -2.13 4.45
C VAL A 69 2.98 -1.89 5.63
N VAL A 70 2.49 -1.17 6.63
CA VAL A 70 3.25 -0.78 7.82
C VAL A 70 2.90 -1.64 9.04
N ASP A 71 1.69 -2.19 9.07
CA ASP A 71 1.27 -3.13 10.10
C ASP A 71 0.35 -4.19 9.50
N TRP A 72 0.52 -5.42 9.97
CA TRP A 72 -0.34 -6.55 9.65
C TRP A 72 -0.43 -7.42 10.89
N GLU A 73 -1.47 -7.20 11.70
CA GLU A 73 -1.69 -8.09 12.83
C GLU A 73 -1.96 -9.51 12.33
N SER A 74 -1.07 -10.41 12.72
CA SER A 74 -1.27 -11.84 12.67
C SER A 74 -2.15 -12.19 13.87
N GLU A 75 -3.47 -12.23 13.70
CA GLU A 75 -4.28 -13.06 14.59
C GLU A 75 -3.82 -14.51 14.37
N GLY A 76 -2.86 -14.95 15.18
CA GLY A 76 -2.44 -16.34 15.23
C GLY A 76 -3.65 -17.16 15.62
N ARG A 77 -4.11 -18.00 14.70
CA ARG A 77 -4.95 -19.15 15.03
C ARG A 77 -4.04 -20.33 15.34
#